data_AF-A0A7C3QDQ9-F1
#
_entry.id   AF-A0A7C3QDQ9-F1
#
_cell.length_a   1.000
_cell.length_b   1.000
_cell.length_c   1.000
_cell.angle_alpha   90.00
_cell.angle_beta   90.00
_cell.angle_gamma   90.00
#
_symmetry.space_group_name_H-M   'P 1'
#
loop_
_entity.id
_entity.type
_entity.pdbx_description
1 polymer ?
#
loop_
_entity_poly.entity_id
_entity_poly.type
_entity_poly.pdbx_seq_one_letter_code
_entity_poly.pdbx_strand_id
1 'polypeptide(L)'
;MTELVFKGKEFVYNHHLAVPTRPLEPRPEKSVGDVSLDGNLIIHGDNLHALKALLPHYAGKVDCVFIDPPYNTGNEGWVYNDNVNAPMIKEWLGKEVGLEDGLRHDKWCAMMWPRLRLLHELLAETGSFWMTLDDNEVHRARMMLDEIFGEENFVATICWKKKTNGNNVGLIPPVHDYVIVYAKRKNSVSFNMIDEHGDISKFSNPDNDPRGPWKTQDLSANHKGPYFPIVNPETGEEHYPAKGRYWVFNEEEVIKRI
;
A
#
# COMPACT_ATOMS: atom_id res chain seq x y z
N MET A 1 -3.00 -19.25 18.60
CA MET A 1 -2.51 -18.07 17.86
C MET A 1 -1.00 -18.11 17.94
N THR A 2 -0.31 -18.06 16.81
CA THR A 2 1.16 -18.02 16.77
C THR A 2 1.58 -16.57 16.98
N GLU A 3 2.60 -16.33 17.81
CA GLU A 3 3.05 -14.97 18.14
C GLU A 3 4.46 -14.70 17.62
N LEU A 4 4.71 -13.46 17.19
CA LEU A 4 6.07 -12.96 16.96
C LEU A 4 6.71 -12.61 18.30
N VAL A 5 7.88 -13.17 18.58
CA VAL A 5 8.70 -12.82 19.74
C VAL A 5 9.86 -11.95 19.28
N PHE A 6 10.01 -10.78 19.91
CA PHE A 6 11.15 -9.86 19.71
C PHE A 6 11.51 -9.20 21.05
N LYS A 7 12.77 -8.79 21.19
CA LYS A 7 13.27 -8.15 22.41
C LYS A 7 12.56 -6.82 22.63
N GLY A 8 12.03 -6.64 23.84
CA GLY A 8 11.35 -5.44 24.26
C GLY A 8 9.86 -5.40 23.92
N LYS A 9 9.30 -6.48 23.33
CA LYS A 9 7.85 -6.62 23.10
C LYS A 9 7.07 -6.37 24.39
N GLU A 10 7.52 -6.91 25.52
CA GLU A 10 6.91 -6.74 26.83
C GLU A 10 6.81 -5.27 27.29
N PHE A 11 7.75 -4.41 26.85
CA PHE A 11 7.74 -2.99 27.20
C PHE A 11 6.85 -2.17 26.27
N VAL A 12 6.69 -2.60 25.02
CA VAL A 12 5.90 -1.87 24.01
C VAL A 12 4.47 -2.36 23.87
N TYR A 13 4.17 -3.58 24.35
CA TYR A 13 2.90 -4.29 24.11
C TYR A 13 1.70 -3.39 24.42
N ASN A 14 1.69 -2.83 25.63
CA ASN A 14 0.67 -1.90 26.12
C ASN A 14 1.14 -0.44 26.17
N HIS A 15 2.31 -0.11 25.59
CA HIS A 15 2.88 1.23 25.71
C HIS A 15 1.98 2.32 25.11
N HIS A 16 1.27 2.02 24.03
CA HIS A 16 0.26 2.89 23.42
C HIS A 16 -0.79 3.43 24.43
N LEU A 17 -1.07 2.71 25.50
CA LEU A 17 -1.96 3.15 26.58
C LEU A 17 -1.29 4.19 27.48
N ALA A 18 0.00 4.06 27.74
CA ALA A 18 0.80 4.91 28.62
C ALA A 18 1.39 6.15 27.91
N VAL A 19 1.32 6.25 26.58
CA VAL A 19 1.74 7.45 25.85
C VAL A 19 0.95 8.66 26.33
N PRO A 20 1.61 9.74 26.81
CA PRO A 20 0.91 10.93 27.26
C PRO A 20 0.27 11.64 26.07
N THR A 21 -1.00 12.01 26.25
CA THR A 21 -1.74 12.83 25.29
C THR A 21 -1.16 14.24 25.29
N ARG A 22 -0.84 14.78 24.10
CA ARG A 22 -0.45 16.18 23.90
C ARG A 22 -1.58 16.88 23.15
N PRO A 23 -2.03 18.09 23.57
CA PRO A 23 -3.09 18.79 22.87
C PRO A 23 -2.62 19.19 21.46
N LEU A 24 -3.55 19.18 20.50
CA LEU A 24 -3.31 19.78 19.19
C LEU A 24 -3.32 21.29 19.34
N GLU A 25 -2.21 21.93 19.00
CA GLU A 25 -2.08 23.39 18.98
C GLU A 25 -2.22 23.92 17.56
N PRO A 26 -3.30 24.63 17.21
CA PRO A 26 -3.41 25.28 15.92
C PRO A 26 -2.26 26.27 15.69
N ARG A 27 -1.84 26.35 14.43
CA ARG A 27 -0.90 27.35 13.92
C ARG A 27 -1.62 28.15 12.82
N PRO A 28 -2.45 29.15 13.20
CA PRO A 28 -3.30 29.88 12.25
C PRO A 28 -2.50 30.50 11.09
N GLU A 29 -1.25 30.90 11.34
CA GLU A 29 -0.34 31.44 10.35
C GLU A 29 0.09 30.44 9.26
N LYS A 30 -0.12 29.14 9.50
CA LYS A 30 0.13 28.05 8.55
C LYS A 30 -1.15 27.45 7.99
N SER A 31 -2.31 27.95 8.41
CA SER A 31 -3.61 27.47 7.94
C SER A 31 -4.01 28.14 6.64
N VAL A 32 -4.67 27.38 5.77
CA VAL A 32 -5.36 27.90 4.59
C VAL A 32 -6.86 27.88 4.91
N GLY A 33 -7.42 29.05 5.20
CA GLY A 33 -8.80 29.19 5.69
C GLY A 33 -8.90 29.17 7.22
N ASP A 34 -10.12 29.05 7.73
CA ASP A 34 -10.39 29.02 9.15
C ASP A 34 -9.84 27.74 9.81
N VAL A 35 -9.35 27.88 11.04
CA VAL A 35 -8.90 26.74 11.84
C VAL A 35 -10.09 25.84 12.13
N SER A 36 -10.05 24.62 11.61
CA SER A 36 -11.06 23.59 11.87
C SER A 36 -10.40 22.23 12.05
N LEU A 37 -10.84 21.49 13.07
CA LEU A 37 -10.47 20.09 13.25
C LEU A 37 -11.27 19.16 12.32
N ASP A 38 -12.42 19.58 11.83
CA ASP A 38 -13.28 18.74 10.97
C ASP A 38 -12.87 18.77 9.48
N GLY A 39 -11.77 19.46 9.15
CA GLY A 39 -11.23 19.58 7.81
C GLY A 39 -9.93 18.79 7.59
N ASN A 40 -9.15 19.23 6.59
CA ASN A 40 -7.82 18.66 6.33
C ASN A 40 -6.81 19.13 7.38
N LEU A 41 -6.08 18.19 7.96
CA LEU A 41 -5.10 18.46 9.02
C LEU A 41 -3.68 18.07 8.59
N ILE A 42 -2.72 18.94 8.89
CA ILE A 42 -1.29 18.61 8.88
C ILE A 42 -0.78 18.77 10.30
N ILE A 43 -0.33 17.67 10.90
CA ILE A 43 0.15 17.63 12.28
C ILE A 43 1.66 17.46 12.25
N HIS A 44 2.36 18.40 12.90
CA HIS A 44 3.81 18.35 13.04
C HIS A 44 4.19 17.84 14.44
N GLY A 45 4.93 16.72 14.48
CA GLY A 45 5.43 16.12 15.71
C GLY A 45 5.78 14.65 15.51
N ASP A 46 6.17 13.99 16.59
CA ASP A 46 6.27 12.52 16.60
C ASP A 46 4.89 11.91 16.36
N ASN A 47 4.80 11.03 15.37
CA ASN A 47 3.55 10.39 14.98
C ASN A 47 2.93 9.58 16.13
N LEU A 48 3.70 9.00 17.06
CA LEU A 48 3.15 8.30 18.22
C LEU A 48 2.30 9.23 19.10
N HIS A 49 2.80 10.45 19.36
CA HIS A 49 2.07 11.47 20.10
C HIS A 49 0.93 12.09 19.28
N ALA A 50 1.13 12.30 17.98
CA ALA A 50 0.09 12.81 17.09
C ALA A 50 -1.10 11.86 17.01
N LEU A 51 -0.86 10.55 16.81
CA LEU A 51 -1.89 9.52 16.80
C LEU A 51 -2.63 9.46 18.14
N LYS A 52 -1.90 9.58 19.27
CA LYS A 52 -2.51 9.63 20.60
C LYS A 52 -3.42 10.86 20.77
N ALA A 53 -3.01 12.02 20.26
CA ALA A 53 -3.78 13.26 20.30
C ALA A 53 -5.05 13.21 19.44
N LEU A 54 -5.07 12.39 18.38
CA LEU A 54 -6.22 12.20 17.51
C LEU A 54 -7.32 11.30 18.11
N LEU A 55 -6.98 10.39 19.03
CA LEU A 55 -7.93 9.43 19.58
C LEU A 55 -9.25 10.04 20.11
N PRO A 56 -9.24 11.14 20.90
CA PRO A 56 -10.48 11.70 21.44
C PRO A 56 -11.47 12.18 20.36
N HIS A 57 -10.96 12.46 19.16
CA HIS A 57 -11.75 13.05 18.07
C HIS A 57 -12.10 12.02 16.98
N TYR A 58 -11.17 11.11 16.66
CA TYR A 58 -11.26 10.24 15.47
C TYR A 58 -11.18 8.74 15.74
N ALA A 59 -11.16 8.28 17.01
CA ALA A 59 -11.22 6.86 17.31
C ALA A 59 -12.45 6.22 16.65
N GLY A 60 -12.24 5.12 15.91
CA GLY A 60 -13.28 4.42 15.18
C GLY A 60 -13.90 5.18 14.00
N LYS A 61 -13.25 6.25 13.49
CA LYS A 61 -13.81 7.11 12.43
C LYS A 61 -12.97 7.17 11.16
N VAL A 62 -11.75 6.62 11.16
CA VAL A 62 -10.86 6.68 9.99
C VAL A 62 -11.21 5.57 9.01
N ASP A 63 -11.61 5.93 7.79
CA ASP A 63 -11.97 4.96 6.74
C ASP A 63 -10.76 4.31 6.07
N CYS A 64 -9.65 5.04 5.97
CA CYS A 64 -8.45 4.56 5.30
C CYS A 64 -7.20 5.09 6.00
N VAL A 65 -6.30 4.16 6.33
CA VAL A 65 -4.94 4.46 6.77
C VAL A 65 -3.99 3.95 5.72
N PHE A 66 -3.10 4.83 5.24
CA PHE A 66 -1.97 4.47 4.40
C PHE A 66 -0.68 4.96 5.05
N ILE A 67 0.30 4.08 5.23
CA ILE A 67 1.60 4.43 5.79
C ILE A 67 2.75 3.89 4.95
N ASP A 68 3.82 4.67 4.90
CA ASP A 68 5.11 4.33 4.30
C ASP A 68 6.20 4.44 5.38
N PRO A 69 6.33 3.44 6.27
CA PRO A 69 7.28 3.46 7.37
C PRO A 69 8.72 3.27 6.84
N PRO A 70 9.75 3.53 7.68
CA PRO A 70 11.13 3.19 7.31
C PRO A 70 11.27 1.69 7.00
N TYR A 71 11.87 1.34 5.87
CA TYR A 71 12.02 -0.07 5.45
C TYR A 71 13.14 -0.82 6.19
N ASN A 72 13.86 -0.14 7.08
CA ASN A 72 14.95 -0.71 7.88
C ASN A 72 16.11 -1.29 7.03
N THR A 73 16.40 -0.65 5.90
CA THR A 73 17.45 -1.06 4.94
C THR A 73 18.86 -1.09 5.56
N GLY A 74 19.07 -0.39 6.68
CA GLY A 74 20.34 -0.31 7.39
C GLY A 74 21.36 0.68 6.81
N ASN A 75 20.98 1.42 5.75
CA ASN A 75 21.89 2.31 5.01
C ASN A 75 21.65 3.82 5.22
N GLU A 76 20.71 4.18 6.09
CA GLU A 76 20.16 5.54 6.16
C GLU A 76 20.48 6.27 7.47
N GLY A 77 21.38 5.73 8.30
CA GLY A 77 21.74 6.35 9.59
C GLY A 77 20.53 6.52 10.53
N TRP A 78 19.50 5.67 10.38
CA TRP A 78 18.27 5.77 11.16
C TRP A 78 18.54 5.57 12.65
N VAL A 79 17.97 6.47 13.46
CA VAL A 79 17.94 6.36 14.92
C VAL A 79 16.50 6.25 15.36
N TYR A 80 16.11 5.11 15.93
CA TYR A 80 14.79 4.99 16.55
C TYR A 80 14.80 5.65 17.93
N ASN A 81 13.82 6.51 18.20
CA ASN A 81 13.81 7.38 19.38
C ASN A 81 12.49 7.28 20.19
N ASP A 82 11.89 6.09 20.20
CA ASP A 82 10.74 5.84 21.06
C ASP A 82 11.20 5.84 22.52
N ASN A 83 10.90 6.93 23.22
CA ASN A 83 11.27 7.12 24.62
C ASN A 83 10.36 6.31 25.58
N VAL A 84 10.24 5.01 25.31
CA VAL A 84 9.60 4.05 26.20
C VAL A 84 10.43 3.98 27.47
N ASN A 85 9.79 4.15 28.63
CA ASN A 85 10.48 4.19 29.92
C ASN A 85 10.90 2.78 30.39
N ALA A 86 11.77 2.11 29.62
CA ALA A 86 12.33 0.80 29.89
C ALA A 86 13.86 0.85 29.75
N PRO A 87 14.65 0.29 30.68
CA PRO A 87 16.12 0.35 30.63
C PRO A 87 16.71 -0.10 29.30
N MET A 88 16.22 -1.22 28.76
CA MET A 88 16.66 -1.76 27.46
C MET A 88 16.40 -0.80 26.29
N ILE A 89 15.21 -0.18 26.24
CA ILE A 89 14.87 0.75 25.15
C ILE A 89 15.70 2.03 25.27
N LYS A 90 15.92 2.51 26.50
CA LYS A 90 16.78 3.69 26.75
C LYS A 90 18.21 3.49 26.27
N GLU A 91 18.74 2.27 26.35
CA GLU A 91 20.07 1.95 25.82
C GLU A 91 20.14 2.02 24.29
N TRP A 92 19.02 2.03 23.58
CA TRP A 92 18.95 2.15 22.13
C TRP A 92 18.90 3.61 21.65
N LEU A 93 18.48 4.53 22.52
CA LEU A 93 18.27 5.93 22.16
C LEU A 93 19.58 6.59 21.71
N GLY A 94 19.49 7.35 20.62
CA GLY A 94 20.64 8.07 20.06
C GLY A 94 21.66 7.18 19.33
N LYS A 95 21.38 5.89 19.15
CA LYS A 95 22.25 4.97 18.42
C LYS A 95 21.68 4.67 17.05
N GLU A 96 22.52 4.77 16.03
CA GLU A 96 22.18 4.39 14.67
C GLU A 96 21.89 2.89 14.58
N VAL A 97 20.92 2.54 13.75
CA VAL A 97 20.54 1.17 13.43
C VAL A 97 21.09 0.83 12.05
N GLY A 98 22.32 0.31 12.05
CA GLY A 98 23.00 -0.17 10.86
C GLY A 98 22.75 -1.66 10.60
N LEU A 99 23.27 -2.15 9.48
CA LEU A 99 23.19 -3.57 9.09
C LEU A 99 23.81 -4.53 10.12
N GLU A 100 24.87 -4.10 10.81
CA GLU A 100 25.58 -4.91 11.81
C GLU A 100 24.90 -4.90 13.19
N ASP A 101 23.80 -4.15 13.35
CA ASP A 101 23.05 -4.13 14.59
C ASP A 101 22.20 -5.39 14.72
N GLY A 102 22.65 -6.33 15.57
CA GLY A 102 21.93 -7.57 15.85
C GLY A 102 20.52 -7.39 16.45
N LEU A 103 20.17 -6.17 16.91
CA LEU A 103 18.84 -5.81 17.40
C LEU A 103 18.03 -4.98 16.39
N ARG A 104 18.52 -4.79 15.17
CA ARG A 104 17.90 -3.93 14.14
C ARG A 104 16.41 -4.21 13.95
N HIS A 105 16.04 -5.48 13.91
CA HIS A 105 14.67 -5.92 13.69
C HIS A 105 13.80 -5.79 14.95
N ASP A 106 14.37 -6.09 16.13
CA ASP A 106 13.70 -5.90 17.42
C ASP A 106 13.35 -4.43 17.64
N LYS A 107 14.29 -3.53 17.34
CA LYS A 107 14.10 -2.08 17.45
C LYS A 107 13.01 -1.56 16.52
N TRP A 108 12.98 -2.03 15.28
CA TRP A 108 11.93 -1.67 14.33
C TRP A 108 10.55 -2.15 14.79
N CYS A 109 10.45 -3.41 15.23
CA CYS A 109 9.21 -3.95 15.78
C CYS A 109 8.75 -3.17 17.02
N ALA A 110 9.68 -2.86 17.94
CA ALA A 110 9.40 -2.05 19.12
C ALA A 110 8.86 -0.66 18.77
N MET A 111 9.40 -0.03 17.72
CA MET A 111 8.95 1.27 17.23
C MET A 111 7.57 1.20 16.57
N MET A 112 7.34 0.20 15.72
CA MET A 112 6.10 0.08 14.97
C MET A 112 4.92 -0.34 15.85
N TRP A 113 5.14 -1.21 16.84
CA TRP A 113 4.08 -1.80 17.65
C TRP A 113 3.08 -0.78 18.24
N PRO A 114 3.50 0.23 19.03
CA PRO A 114 2.56 1.15 19.64
C PRO A 114 1.86 2.04 18.59
N ARG A 115 2.50 2.33 17.45
CA ARG A 115 1.90 3.09 16.34
C ARG A 115 0.81 2.30 15.65
N LEU A 116 1.08 1.03 15.31
CA LEU A 116 0.10 0.14 14.68
C LEU A 116 -1.11 -0.08 15.59
N ARG A 117 -0.90 -0.21 16.91
CA ARG A 117 -2.01 -0.26 17.89
C ARG A 117 -2.87 1.00 17.83
N LEU A 118 -2.29 2.20 17.84
CA LEU A 118 -3.06 3.44 17.75
C LEU A 118 -3.77 3.62 16.39
N LEU A 119 -3.13 3.24 15.29
CA LEU A 119 -3.75 3.26 13.97
C LEU A 119 -4.96 2.31 13.91
N HIS A 120 -4.85 1.14 14.51
CA HIS A 120 -5.96 0.21 14.66
C HIS A 120 -7.13 0.82 15.46
N GLU A 121 -6.87 1.54 16.56
CA GLU A 121 -7.92 2.24 17.34
C GLU A 121 -8.61 3.37 16.56
N LEU A 122 -7.88 4.05 15.67
CA LEU A 122 -8.42 5.14 14.84
C LEU A 122 -9.34 4.63 13.71
N LEU A 123 -9.06 3.44 13.18
CA LEU A 123 -9.83 2.87 12.08
C LEU A 123 -11.29 2.59 12.45
N ALA A 124 -12.20 3.01 11.59
CA ALA A 124 -13.60 2.60 11.61
C ALA A 124 -13.74 1.09 11.35
N GLU A 125 -14.84 0.48 11.78
CA GLU A 125 -15.13 -0.95 11.54
C GLU A 125 -15.13 -1.32 10.04
N THR A 126 -15.52 -0.38 9.17
CA THR A 126 -15.50 -0.49 7.71
C THR A 126 -14.16 -0.09 7.09
N GLY A 127 -13.20 0.34 7.91
CA GLY A 127 -11.96 0.94 7.47
C GLY A 127 -10.91 -0.06 6.99
N SER A 128 -9.98 0.44 6.18
CA SER A 128 -8.86 -0.33 5.63
C SER A 128 -7.50 0.26 6.00
N PHE A 129 -6.52 -0.61 6.17
CA PHE A 129 -5.14 -0.30 6.51
C PHE A 129 -4.21 -0.78 5.39
N TRP A 130 -3.28 0.08 4.99
CA TRP A 130 -2.34 -0.13 3.90
C TRP A 130 -0.93 0.26 4.34
N MET A 131 0.04 -0.60 4.09
CA MET A 131 1.43 -0.40 4.51
C MET A 131 2.39 -0.85 3.43
N THR A 132 3.26 0.05 2.98
CA THR A 132 4.32 -0.23 2.00
C THR A 132 5.60 -0.69 2.69
N LEU A 133 6.23 -1.74 2.15
CA LEU A 133 7.46 -2.34 2.70
C LEU A 133 8.29 -2.99 1.58
N ASP A 134 9.59 -3.12 1.80
CA ASP A 134 10.45 -4.04 1.04
C ASP A 134 10.60 -5.40 1.76
N ASP A 135 11.52 -6.24 1.28
CA ASP A 135 11.78 -7.57 1.83
C ASP A 135 12.32 -7.56 3.28
N ASN A 136 12.86 -6.44 3.80
CA ASN A 136 13.53 -6.43 5.11
C ASN A 136 12.56 -6.69 6.26
N GLU A 137 11.35 -6.09 6.21
CA GLU A 137 10.39 -6.10 7.32
C GLU A 137 8.99 -6.59 6.96
N VAL A 138 8.68 -6.87 5.69
CA VAL A 138 7.35 -7.32 5.25
C VAL A 138 6.80 -8.49 6.07
N HIS A 139 7.64 -9.48 6.41
CA HIS A 139 7.21 -10.64 7.19
C HIS A 139 6.97 -10.32 8.67
N ARG A 140 7.81 -9.48 9.29
CA ARG A 140 7.64 -9.09 10.70
C ARG A 140 6.44 -8.16 10.85
N ALA A 141 6.28 -7.22 9.91
CA ALA A 141 5.09 -6.38 9.83
C ALA A 141 3.83 -7.22 9.69
N ARG A 142 3.82 -8.20 8.78
CA ARG A 142 2.70 -9.14 8.62
C ARG A 142 2.34 -9.83 9.93
N MET A 143 3.32 -10.40 10.63
CA MET A 143 3.06 -11.08 11.91
C MET A 143 2.56 -10.13 13.01
N MET A 144 3.08 -8.90 13.09
CA MET A 144 2.56 -7.91 14.04
C MET A 144 1.13 -7.49 13.69
N LEU A 145 0.82 -7.32 12.41
CA LEU A 145 -0.52 -6.98 11.95
C LEU A 145 -1.51 -8.13 12.20
N ASP A 146 -1.11 -9.39 11.99
CA ASP A 146 -1.94 -10.55 12.37
C ASP A 146 -2.28 -10.54 13.86
N GLU A 147 -1.33 -10.15 14.74
CA GLU A 147 -1.58 -10.07 16.19
C GLU A 147 -2.44 -8.85 16.59
N ILE A 148 -2.32 -7.73 15.87
CA ILE A 148 -3.04 -6.49 16.20
C ILE A 148 -4.44 -6.45 15.60
N PHE A 149 -4.58 -6.84 14.33
CA PHE A 149 -5.84 -6.80 13.57
C PHE A 149 -6.58 -8.14 13.58
N GLY A 150 -5.89 -9.25 13.88
CA GLY A 150 -6.41 -10.60 13.64
C GLY A 150 -6.08 -11.09 12.22
N GLU A 151 -5.58 -12.32 12.12
CA GLU A 151 -5.22 -12.95 10.84
C GLU A 151 -6.41 -13.04 9.88
N GLU A 152 -7.62 -13.25 10.41
CA GLU A 152 -8.86 -13.28 9.64
C GLU A 152 -9.17 -11.96 8.92
N ASN A 153 -8.61 -10.86 9.41
CA ASN A 153 -8.80 -9.52 8.86
C ASN A 153 -7.76 -9.15 7.80
N PHE A 154 -6.81 -10.04 7.50
CA PHE A 154 -5.92 -9.88 6.36
C PHE A 154 -6.71 -9.88 5.04
N VAL A 155 -6.45 -8.88 4.20
CA VAL A 155 -7.11 -8.74 2.89
C VAL A 155 -6.21 -9.30 1.79
N ALA A 156 -5.03 -8.71 1.61
CA ALA A 156 -4.12 -9.07 0.52
C ALA A 156 -2.69 -8.56 0.77
N THR A 157 -1.75 -9.14 0.03
CA THR A 157 -0.42 -8.56 -0.19
C THR A 157 -0.30 -8.25 -1.67
N ILE A 158 -0.11 -6.98 -2.01
CA ILE A 158 0.04 -6.52 -3.39
C ILE A 158 1.54 -6.39 -3.69
N CYS A 159 1.99 -7.01 -4.78
CA CYS A 159 3.35 -6.77 -5.29
C CYS A 159 3.35 -5.49 -6.15
N TRP A 160 3.97 -4.43 -5.64
CA TRP A 160 4.12 -3.17 -6.35
C TRP A 160 5.42 -3.19 -7.17
N LYS A 161 5.30 -3.36 -8.49
CA LYS A 161 6.45 -3.34 -9.41
C LYS A 161 7.04 -1.92 -9.50
N LYS A 162 8.13 -1.68 -8.77
CA LYS A 162 8.82 -0.38 -8.71
C LYS A 162 9.81 -0.14 -9.87
N LYS A 163 10.22 -1.19 -10.58
CA LYS A 163 11.15 -1.11 -11.72
C LYS A 163 10.68 -1.95 -12.90
N THR A 164 10.71 -1.38 -14.10
CA THR A 164 10.36 -2.10 -15.35
C THR A 164 11.39 -3.17 -15.70
N ASN A 165 12.67 -2.83 -15.55
CA ASN A 165 13.81 -3.70 -15.81
C ASN A 165 14.59 -3.94 -14.52
N GLY A 166 14.93 -5.20 -14.23
CA GLY A 166 15.94 -5.53 -13.24
C GLY A 166 17.32 -5.29 -13.84
N ASN A 167 18.19 -4.56 -13.14
CA ASN A 167 19.61 -4.61 -13.49
C ASN A 167 20.09 -6.05 -13.28
N ASN A 168 20.94 -6.58 -14.16
CA ASN A 168 21.57 -7.91 -14.01
C ASN A 168 22.61 -7.89 -12.87
N VAL A 169 22.19 -7.55 -11.66
CA VAL A 169 23.02 -7.41 -10.47
C VAL A 169 22.41 -8.26 -9.37
N GLY A 170 23.21 -9.17 -8.81
CA GLY A 170 22.77 -10.14 -7.80
C GLY A 170 22.22 -11.45 -8.39
N LEU A 171 21.59 -12.27 -7.53
CA LEU A 171 20.95 -13.54 -7.92
C LEU A 171 19.57 -13.29 -8.55
N ILE A 172 18.70 -12.56 -7.82
CA ILE A 172 17.37 -12.15 -8.26
C ILE A 172 17.25 -10.63 -8.07
N PRO A 173 17.04 -9.85 -9.15
CA PRO A 173 16.90 -8.40 -9.02
C PRO A 173 15.61 -8.01 -8.27
N PRO A 174 15.70 -7.16 -7.22
CA PRO A 174 14.52 -6.67 -6.52
C PRO A 174 13.80 -5.60 -7.36
N VAL A 175 12.75 -6.03 -8.07
CA VAL A 175 11.96 -5.19 -9.00
C VAL A 175 10.60 -4.77 -8.46
N HIS A 176 10.21 -5.30 -7.30
CA HIS A 176 8.97 -4.95 -6.61
C HIS A 176 9.22 -4.65 -5.13
N ASP A 177 8.23 -4.00 -4.53
CA ASP A 177 8.00 -3.91 -3.09
C ASP A 177 6.60 -4.47 -2.80
N TYR A 178 6.19 -4.46 -1.53
CA TYR A 178 4.93 -5.01 -1.08
C TYR A 178 4.03 -3.91 -0.52
N VAL A 179 2.72 -4.06 -0.73
CA VAL A 179 1.68 -3.34 0.00
C VAL A 179 0.86 -4.36 0.78
N ILE A 180 0.97 -4.35 2.11
CA ILE A 180 0.16 -5.20 2.98
C ILE A 180 -1.17 -4.49 3.24
N VAL A 181 -2.27 -5.21 3.08
CA VAL A 181 -3.63 -4.70 3.24
C VAL A 181 -4.37 -5.48 4.33
N TYR A 182 -4.90 -4.75 5.32
CA TYR A 182 -5.82 -5.27 6.34
C TYR A 182 -7.12 -4.47 6.32
N ALA A 183 -8.19 -5.10 6.81
CA ALA A 183 -9.39 -4.41 7.20
C ALA A 183 -9.45 -4.31 8.73
N LYS A 184 -10.18 -3.33 9.27
CA LYS A 184 -10.55 -3.38 10.70
C LYS A 184 -11.47 -4.59 10.95
N ARG A 185 -12.44 -4.78 10.07
CA ARG A 185 -13.30 -5.96 10.01
C ARG A 185 -13.51 -6.38 8.55
N LYS A 186 -12.92 -7.50 8.13
CA LYS A 186 -12.91 -7.93 6.71
C LYS A 186 -14.28 -8.12 6.10
N ASN A 187 -15.28 -8.54 6.88
CA ASN A 187 -16.65 -8.70 6.40
C ASN A 187 -17.42 -7.37 6.25
N SER A 188 -16.83 -6.25 6.68
CA SER A 188 -17.45 -4.92 6.66
C SER A 188 -16.76 -3.94 5.71
N VAL A 189 -15.53 -4.23 5.25
CA VAL A 189 -14.83 -3.38 4.30
C VAL A 189 -15.41 -3.55 2.89
N SER A 190 -15.46 -2.45 2.13
CA SER A 190 -15.79 -2.45 0.71
C SER A 190 -14.72 -1.67 -0.04
N PHE A 191 -14.14 -2.28 -1.08
CA PHE A 191 -13.16 -1.64 -1.96
C PHE A 191 -13.80 -1.08 -3.24
N ASN A 192 -15.14 -0.98 -3.30
CA ASN A 192 -15.89 -0.57 -4.48
C ASN A 192 -15.39 -1.29 -5.75
N MET A 193 -15.28 -2.62 -5.65
CA MET A 193 -14.91 -3.45 -6.79
C MET A 193 -15.89 -3.14 -7.92
N ILE A 194 -15.35 -2.83 -9.10
CA ILE A 194 -16.14 -2.81 -10.32
C ILE A 194 -16.74 -4.21 -10.44
N ASP A 195 -18.02 -4.31 -10.78
CA ASP A 195 -18.63 -5.60 -11.00
C ASP A 195 -17.81 -6.41 -12.02
N GLU A 196 -17.89 -7.73 -11.94
CA GLU A 196 -17.16 -8.64 -12.82
C GLU A 196 -17.49 -8.44 -14.32
N HIS A 197 -18.53 -7.68 -14.64
CA HIS A 197 -18.96 -7.34 -15.99
C HIS A 197 -18.39 -6.00 -16.48
N GLY A 198 -17.75 -5.21 -15.61
CA GLY A 198 -17.35 -3.85 -15.91
C GLY A 198 -18.55 -2.92 -16.11
N ASP A 199 -18.26 -1.68 -16.52
CA ASP A 199 -19.31 -0.78 -16.99
C ASP A 199 -19.87 -1.27 -18.35
N ILE A 200 -20.85 -2.17 -18.30
CA ILE A 200 -21.52 -2.76 -19.47
C ILE A 200 -22.28 -1.74 -20.31
N SER A 201 -22.52 -0.53 -19.80
CA SER A 201 -23.21 0.54 -20.54
C SER A 201 -22.48 0.95 -21.82
N LYS A 202 -21.18 0.62 -21.92
CA LYS A 202 -20.32 0.91 -23.07
C LYS A 202 -20.25 -0.21 -24.10
N PHE A 203 -20.97 -1.32 -23.90
CA PHE A 203 -20.99 -2.47 -24.79
C PHE A 203 -22.29 -2.49 -25.59
N SER A 204 -22.22 -2.91 -26.85
CA SER A 204 -23.38 -3.03 -27.74
C SER A 204 -23.22 -4.27 -28.63
N ASN A 205 -24.31 -4.77 -29.21
CA ASN A 205 -24.26 -5.90 -30.14
C ASN A 205 -24.95 -5.53 -31.46
N PRO A 206 -24.39 -4.57 -32.24
CA PRO A 206 -25.05 -4.03 -33.43
C PRO A 206 -25.14 -5.05 -34.59
N ASP A 207 -24.31 -6.10 -34.55
CA ASP A 207 -24.16 -7.13 -35.58
C ASP A 207 -24.74 -8.49 -35.17
N ASN A 208 -25.45 -8.58 -34.03
CA ASN A 208 -26.00 -9.83 -33.47
C ASN A 208 -24.94 -10.94 -33.30
N ASP A 209 -23.73 -10.58 -32.88
CA ASP A 209 -22.68 -11.52 -32.56
C ASP A 209 -23.17 -12.52 -31.47
N PRO A 210 -23.05 -13.85 -31.70
CA PRO A 210 -23.51 -14.87 -30.76
C PRO A 210 -22.75 -14.87 -29.43
N ARG A 211 -21.59 -14.20 -29.34
CA ARG A 211 -20.80 -14.03 -28.12
C ARG A 211 -21.36 -12.95 -27.20
N GLY A 212 -22.32 -12.14 -27.67
CA GLY A 212 -22.99 -11.10 -26.89
C GLY A 212 -22.40 -9.69 -27.09
N PRO A 213 -22.78 -8.72 -26.24
CA PRO A 213 -22.34 -7.33 -26.35
C PRO A 213 -20.82 -7.18 -26.32
N TRP A 214 -20.30 -6.39 -27.24
CA TRP A 214 -18.88 -6.12 -27.40
C TRP A 214 -18.63 -4.61 -27.55
N LYS A 215 -17.35 -4.23 -27.51
CA LYS A 215 -16.92 -2.88 -27.84
C LYS A 215 -15.63 -2.95 -28.66
N THR A 216 -15.44 -2.02 -29.59
CA THR A 216 -14.18 -1.91 -30.33
C THR A 216 -13.04 -1.59 -29.36
N GLN A 217 -11.93 -2.30 -29.49
CA GLN A 217 -10.67 -1.92 -28.87
C GLN A 217 -9.63 -1.67 -29.96
N ASP A 218 -8.71 -0.76 -29.69
CA ASP A 218 -7.57 -0.53 -30.58
C ASP A 218 -6.65 -1.76 -30.54
N LEU A 219 -6.47 -2.41 -31.69
CA LEU A 219 -5.58 -3.56 -31.86
C LEU A 219 -4.11 -3.15 -32.06
N SER A 220 -3.80 -1.85 -32.00
CA SER A 220 -2.47 -1.31 -32.16
C SER A 220 -1.92 -0.66 -30.89
N ALA A 221 -0.59 -0.56 -30.77
CA ALA A 221 0.09 0.09 -29.67
C ALA A 221 1.32 0.88 -30.14
N ASN A 222 1.82 1.79 -29.29
CA ASN A 222 2.92 2.72 -29.59
C ASN A 222 4.32 2.15 -29.32
N HIS A 223 4.52 0.85 -29.53
CA HIS A 223 5.82 0.18 -29.42
C HIS A 223 6.06 -0.68 -30.66
N LYS A 224 7.33 -0.88 -31.05
CA LYS A 224 7.68 -1.65 -32.25
C LYS A 224 7.15 -3.09 -32.13
N GLY A 225 6.33 -3.49 -33.10
CA GLY A 225 5.67 -4.79 -33.13
C GLY A 225 5.39 -5.26 -34.57
N PRO A 226 4.53 -6.27 -34.75
CA PRO A 226 4.10 -6.74 -36.06
C PRO A 226 3.50 -5.61 -36.92
N TYR A 227 3.84 -5.62 -38.20
CA TYR A 227 3.39 -4.62 -39.18
C TYR A 227 3.06 -5.33 -40.48
N PHE A 228 1.77 -5.60 -40.68
CA PHE A 228 1.21 -6.29 -41.84
C PHE A 228 -0.15 -5.68 -42.18
N PRO A 229 -0.62 -5.76 -43.44
CA PRO A 229 -1.95 -5.29 -43.80
C PRO A 229 -3.02 -6.24 -43.27
N ILE A 230 -4.14 -5.68 -42.82
CA ILE A 230 -5.41 -6.41 -42.69
C ILE A 230 -6.23 -6.11 -43.94
N VAL A 231 -6.58 -7.14 -44.70
CA VAL A 231 -7.39 -7.00 -45.92
C VAL A 231 -8.87 -7.10 -45.55
N ASN A 232 -9.65 -6.09 -45.88
CA ASN A 232 -11.09 -6.16 -45.78
C ASN A 232 -11.62 -7.18 -46.81
N PRO A 233 -12.30 -8.26 -46.39
CA PRO A 233 -12.73 -9.32 -47.29
C PRO A 233 -13.85 -8.90 -48.26
N GLU A 234 -14.60 -7.85 -47.95
CA GLU A 234 -15.70 -7.34 -48.78
C GLU A 234 -15.23 -6.31 -49.81
N THR A 235 -14.29 -5.44 -49.43
CA THR A 235 -13.83 -4.32 -50.27
C THR A 235 -12.46 -4.54 -50.91
N GLY A 236 -11.66 -5.47 -50.37
CA GLY A 236 -10.26 -5.68 -50.74
C GLY A 236 -9.31 -4.58 -50.26
N GLU A 237 -9.78 -3.63 -49.45
CA GLU A 237 -8.96 -2.53 -48.93
C GLU A 237 -7.97 -3.03 -47.86
N GLU A 238 -6.73 -2.54 -47.93
CA GLU A 238 -5.67 -2.86 -46.97
C GLU A 238 -5.57 -1.82 -45.86
N HIS A 239 -5.69 -2.26 -44.62
CA HIS A 239 -5.54 -1.43 -43.43
C HIS A 239 -4.24 -1.77 -42.68
N TYR A 240 -3.37 -0.78 -42.54
CA TYR A 240 -2.18 -0.85 -41.71
C TYR A 240 -2.41 -0.17 -40.35
N PRO A 241 -1.62 -0.51 -39.31
CA PRO A 241 -1.54 0.30 -38.11
C PRO A 241 -1.23 1.77 -38.46
N ALA A 242 -1.82 2.71 -37.72
CA ALA A 242 -1.51 4.12 -37.90
C ALA A 242 0.00 4.40 -37.74
N LYS A 243 0.49 5.45 -38.39
CA LYS A 243 1.91 5.83 -38.35
C LYS A 243 2.44 5.91 -36.92
N GLY A 244 3.50 5.14 -36.62
CA GLY A 244 4.10 5.06 -35.29
C GLY A 244 3.43 4.06 -34.33
N ARG A 245 2.44 3.32 -34.82
CA ARG A 245 1.80 2.21 -34.11
C ARG A 245 2.05 0.90 -34.83
N TYR A 246 1.88 -0.20 -34.11
CA TYR A 246 2.09 -1.56 -34.57
C TYR A 246 0.99 -2.44 -33.99
N TRP A 247 0.67 -3.57 -34.62
CA TRP A 247 -0.30 -4.50 -34.05
C TRP A 247 0.19 -5.05 -32.71
N VAL A 248 -0.73 -5.25 -31.77
CA VAL A 248 -0.43 -5.79 -30.44
C VAL A 248 -0.13 -7.30 -30.51
N PHE A 249 -0.75 -8.00 -31.46
CA PHE A 249 -0.63 -9.44 -31.63
C PHE A 249 0.02 -9.79 -32.98
N ASN A 250 0.42 -11.05 -33.13
CA ASN A 250 0.84 -11.59 -34.43
C ASN A 250 -0.34 -11.69 -35.41
N GLU A 251 -0.06 -12.00 -36.67
CA GLU A 251 -1.06 -12.05 -37.75
C GLU A 251 -2.22 -12.99 -37.45
N GLU A 252 -1.93 -14.22 -36.99
CA GLU A 252 -2.96 -15.21 -36.65
C GLU A 252 -3.92 -14.71 -35.55
N GLU A 253 -3.37 -14.12 -34.48
CA GLU A 253 -4.17 -13.66 -33.34
C GLU A 253 -4.92 -12.35 -33.64
N VAL A 254 -4.41 -11.50 -34.54
CA VAL A 254 -5.14 -10.33 -35.04
C VAL A 254 -6.33 -10.79 -35.88
N ILE A 255 -6.13 -11.73 -36.82
CA ILE A 255 -7.19 -12.26 -37.68
C ILE A 255 -8.31 -12.93 -36.87
N LYS A 256 -7.97 -13.56 -35.74
CA LYS A 256 -8.96 -14.18 -34.84
C LYS A 256 -9.83 -13.17 -34.07
N ARG A 257 -9.38 -11.92 -33.93
CA ARG A 257 -10.01 -10.85 -33.13
C ARG A 257 -10.82 -9.85 -33.95
N ILE A 258 -10.67 -9.87 -35.27
CA ILE A 258 -11.50 -9.15 -36.24
C ILE A 258 -12.66 -10.04 -36.67
#